data_AF-A0A940B2B2-F1
#
_entry.id   AF-A0A940B2B2-F1
#
_cell.length_a   1.000
_cell.length_b   1.000
_cell.length_c   1.000
_cell.angle_alpha   90.00
_cell.angle_beta   90.00
_cell.angle_gamma   90.00
#
_symmetry.space_group_name_H-M   'P 1'
#
loop_
_entity.id
_entity.type
_entity.pdbx_description
1 polymer ?
#
loop_
_entity_poly.entity_id
_entity_poly.type
_entity_poly.pdbx_seq_one_letter_code
_entity_poly.pdbx_strand_id
1 'polypeptide(L)'
;YQGVTLGGLSTRGGQKLSGVKRHPTIGNNVTIYSGASILGGETVIGDDVVVGGNTFLVNSVEKGTHVSAKKQELKMSSGNPEAGAPKE
;
A
#
# COMPACT_ATOMS: atom_id res chain seq x y z
N TYR A 1 2.59 11.37 -4.08
CA TYR A 1 2.71 11.39 -2.61
C TYR A 1 3.88 10.53 -2.16
N GLN A 2 4.43 10.76 -0.97
CA GLN A 2 5.62 10.05 -0.48
C GLN A 2 5.31 8.60 -0.08
N GLY A 3 6.29 7.70 -0.25
CA GLY A 3 6.19 6.32 0.21
C GLY A 3 5.20 5.44 -0.56
N VAL A 4 4.80 5.84 -1.77
CA VAL A 4 3.97 5.00 -2.65
C VAL A 4 4.82 3.87 -3.23
N THR A 5 4.27 2.66 -3.25
CA THR A 5 4.90 1.48 -3.89
C THR A 5 4.06 0.97 -5.04
N LEU A 6 4.65 0.92 -6.24
CA LEU A 6 4.10 0.22 -7.41
C LEU A 6 5.01 -0.98 -7.69
N GLY A 7 4.67 -2.13 -7.13
CA GLY A 7 5.56 -3.29 -7.01
C GLY A 7 5.03 -4.55 -7.69
N GLY A 8 5.81 -5.63 -7.63
CA GLY A 8 5.35 -6.97 -7.99
C GLY A 8 5.01 -7.81 -6.77
N LEU A 9 4.02 -8.69 -6.90
CA LEU A 9 3.57 -9.62 -5.85
C LEU A 9 4.65 -10.63 -5.42
N SER A 10 5.51 -11.07 -6.35
CA SER A 10 6.63 -11.95 -6.03
C SER A 10 7.64 -12.04 -7.16
N THR A 11 8.93 -12.16 -6.82
CA THR A 11 10.02 -12.49 -7.75
C THR A 11 10.39 -13.97 -7.70
N ARG A 12 9.57 -14.85 -7.09
CA ARG A 12 9.90 -16.27 -6.86
C ARG A 12 10.21 -17.09 -8.13
N GLY A 13 10.01 -16.53 -9.34
CA GLY A 13 10.46 -17.09 -10.61
C GLY A 13 11.85 -16.63 -11.09
N GLY A 14 12.50 -15.69 -10.40
CA GLY A 14 13.82 -15.17 -10.74
C GLY A 14 13.90 -14.66 -12.19
N GLN A 15 14.93 -15.09 -12.91
CA GLN A 15 15.17 -14.76 -14.32
C GLN A 15 14.06 -15.28 -15.26
N LYS A 16 13.25 -16.27 -14.85
CA LYS A 16 12.13 -16.78 -15.67
C LYS A 16 11.01 -15.77 -15.86
N LEU A 17 10.98 -14.70 -15.05
CA LEU A 17 10.02 -13.61 -15.18
C LEU A 17 10.57 -12.46 -16.04
N SER A 18 11.74 -12.62 -16.66
CA SER A 18 12.27 -11.65 -17.61
C SER A 18 11.32 -11.52 -18.80
N GLY A 19 10.98 -10.28 -19.16
CA GLY A 19 10.00 -9.99 -20.22
C GLY A 19 8.53 -10.08 -19.81
N VAL A 20 8.21 -10.53 -18.59
CA VAL A 20 6.83 -10.58 -18.08
C VAL A 20 6.49 -9.29 -17.32
N LYS A 21 5.28 -8.76 -17.52
CA LYS A 21 4.79 -7.61 -16.75
C LYS A 21 4.60 -8.01 -15.29
N ARG A 22 5.21 -7.24 -14.37
CA ARG A 22 5.22 -7.53 -12.93
C ARG A 22 4.69 -6.41 -12.06
N HIS A 23 4.54 -5.21 -12.63
CA HIS A 23 4.09 -4.02 -11.95
C HIS A 23 2.67 -3.67 -12.41
N PRO A 24 1.88 -2.99 -11.57
CA PRO A 24 0.51 -2.63 -11.90
C PRO A 24 0.46 -1.68 -13.11
N THR A 25 -0.70 -1.67 -13.78
CA THR A 25 -1.06 -0.58 -14.69
C THR A 25 -1.82 0.49 -13.91
N ILE A 26 -1.46 1.76 -14.11
CA ILE A 26 -2.16 2.91 -13.56
C ILE A 26 -2.84 3.65 -14.71
N GLY A 27 -4.15 3.85 -14.61
CA GLY A 27 -4.95 4.61 -15.56
C GLY A 27 -4.73 6.12 -15.49
N ASN A 28 -5.53 6.85 -16.24
CA ASN A 28 -5.50 8.30 -16.31
C ASN A 28 -6.13 8.94 -15.07
N ASN A 29 -5.62 10.11 -14.68
CA ASN A 29 -6.17 10.91 -13.58
C ASN A 29 -6.25 10.18 -12.22
N VAL A 30 -5.45 9.14 -12.03
CA VAL A 30 -5.38 8.41 -10.77
C VAL A 30 -4.60 9.21 -9.73
N THR A 31 -5.17 9.33 -8.53
CA THR A 31 -4.47 9.89 -7.36
C THR A 31 -4.08 8.77 -6.40
N ILE A 32 -2.81 8.70 -6.01
CA ILE A 32 -2.31 7.68 -5.08
C ILE A 32 -1.68 8.38 -3.87
N TYR A 33 -2.35 8.29 -2.71
CA TYR A 33 -1.92 8.95 -1.47
C TYR A 33 -0.77 8.22 -0.77
N SER A 34 -0.17 8.90 0.22
CA SER A 34 1.06 8.49 0.88
C SER A 34 0.97 7.08 1.49
N GLY A 35 2.05 6.31 1.36
CA GLY A 35 2.16 4.97 1.96
C GLY A 35 1.32 3.88 1.27
N ALA A 36 0.57 4.18 0.22
CA ALA A 36 -0.18 3.17 -0.53
C ALA A 36 0.77 2.19 -1.26
N SER A 37 0.43 0.91 -1.24
CA SER A 37 1.14 -0.15 -1.95
C SER A 37 0.20 -0.86 -2.91
N ILE A 38 0.58 -0.90 -4.19
CA ILE A 38 -0.19 -1.54 -5.26
C ILE A 38 0.75 -2.53 -5.95
N LEU A 39 0.41 -3.82 -5.89
CA LEU A 39 1.31 -4.90 -6.28
C LEU A 39 0.66 -5.84 -7.29
N GLY A 40 1.41 -6.18 -8.35
CA GLY A 40 1.02 -7.25 -9.29
C GLY A 40 0.99 -6.80 -10.74
N GLY A 41 1.49 -7.65 -11.64
CA GLY A 41 1.50 -7.40 -13.08
C GLY A 41 0.10 -7.30 -13.69
N GLU A 42 -0.85 -8.06 -13.14
CA GLU A 42 -2.25 -8.10 -13.58
C GLU A 42 -3.14 -7.05 -12.90
N THR A 43 -2.62 -6.35 -11.89
CA THR A 43 -3.36 -5.33 -11.17
C THR A 43 -3.49 -4.08 -12.03
N VAL A 44 -4.72 -3.66 -12.27
CA VAL A 44 -5.05 -2.45 -13.04
C VAL A 44 -5.84 -1.50 -12.15
N ILE A 45 -5.37 -0.26 -12.05
CA ILE A 45 -6.11 0.83 -11.44
C ILE A 45 -6.77 1.62 -12.57
N GLY A 46 -8.10 1.59 -12.64
CA GLY A 46 -8.87 2.29 -13.67
C GLY A 46 -8.73 3.80 -13.61
N ASP A 47 -9.22 4.46 -14.66
CA ASP A 47 -9.20 5.93 -14.77
C ASP A 47 -10.00 6.59 -13.64
N ASP A 48 -9.63 7.82 -13.27
CA ASP A 48 -10.33 8.64 -12.26
C ASP A 48 -10.43 7.98 -10.87
N VAL A 49 -9.56 7.02 -10.57
CA VAL A 49 -9.51 6.36 -9.26
C VAL A 49 -8.72 7.19 -8.25
N VAL A 50 -9.21 7.22 -7.01
CA VAL A 50 -8.47 7.77 -5.88
C VAL A 50 -8.11 6.63 -4.92
N VAL A 51 -6.82 6.42 -4.69
CA VAL A 51 -6.28 5.41 -3.77
C VAL A 51 -5.83 6.10 -2.49
N GLY A 52 -6.55 5.83 -1.40
CA GLY A 52 -6.29 6.38 -0.07
C GLY A 52 -4.91 6.00 0.50
N GLY A 53 -4.48 6.75 1.50
CA GLY A 53 -3.18 6.52 2.13
C GLY A 53 -3.12 5.19 2.87
N ASN A 54 -1.93 4.59 2.94
CA ASN A 54 -1.68 3.31 3.62
C ASN A 54 -2.56 2.13 3.16
N THR A 55 -3.17 2.20 1.97
CA THR A 55 -3.91 1.06 1.39
C THR A 55 -2.96 0.03 0.79
N PHE A 56 -3.36 -1.24 0.82
CA PHE A 56 -2.62 -2.34 0.18
C PHE A 56 -3.50 -3.03 -0.85
N LEU A 57 -3.15 -2.94 -2.12
CA LEU A 57 -3.92 -3.45 -3.25
C LEU A 57 -3.13 -4.52 -4.01
N VAL A 58 -3.79 -5.66 -4.23
CA VAL A 58 -3.31 -6.76 -5.08
C VAL A 58 -4.30 -7.13 -6.17
N ASN A 59 -5.47 -6.48 -6.17
CA ASN A 59 -6.56 -6.69 -7.11
C ASN A 59 -6.86 -5.39 -7.85
N SER A 60 -7.40 -5.50 -9.06
CA SER A 60 -7.76 -4.36 -9.89
C SER A 60 -8.91 -3.54 -9.28
N VAL A 61 -8.94 -2.25 -9.62
CA VAL A 61 -9.93 -1.29 -9.14
C VAL A 61 -10.61 -0.65 -10.36
N GLU A 62 -11.94 -0.65 -10.37
CA GLU A 62 -12.72 -0.08 -11.45
C GLU A 62 -12.62 1.45 -11.49
N LYS A 63 -12.78 2.03 -12.68
CA LYS A 63 -12.72 3.48 -12.91
C LYS A 63 -13.70 4.25 -12.01
N GLY A 64 -13.33 5.48 -11.63
CA GLY A 64 -14.15 6.36 -10.80
C GLY A 64 -14.36 5.90 -9.35
N THR A 65 -13.59 4.91 -8.89
CA THR A 65 -13.68 4.38 -7.52
C THR A 65 -12.82 5.18 -6.55
N HIS A 66 -13.30 5.33 -5.31
CA HIS A 66 -12.49 5.81 -4.18
C HIS A 66 -12.18 4.65 -3.23
N VAL A 67 -10.90 4.33 -3.08
CA VAL A 67 -10.41 3.26 -2.21
C VAL A 67 -9.93 3.86 -0.89
N SER A 68 -10.42 3.34 0.23
CA SER A 68 -9.97 3.71 1.57
C SER A 68 -9.71 2.48 2.43
N ALA A 69 -8.66 2.51 3.25
CA ALA A 69 -8.47 1.49 4.27
C ALA A 69 -9.57 1.60 5.34
N LYS A 70 -10.01 0.47 5.91
CA LYS A 70 -10.88 0.50 7.09
C LYS A 70 -10.17 1.23 8.22
N LYS A 71 -10.94 1.93 9.06
CA LYS A 71 -10.44 2.57 10.27
C LYS A 71 -9.69 1.52 11.12
N GLN A 72 -8.43 1.79 11.44
CA GLN A 72 -7.63 0.91 12.27
C GLN A 72 -8.13 0.93 13.71
N GLU A 73 -8.22 -0.25 14.31
CA GLU A 73 -8.38 -0.38 15.76
C GLU A 73 -7.02 -0.17 16.42
N LEU A 74 -6.94 0.82 17.31
CA LEU A 74 -5.71 1.16 18.00
C LEU A 74 -5.64 0.39 19.33
N LYS A 75 -4.54 -0.31 19.56
CA LYS A 75 -4.18 -0.83 20.88
C LYS A 75 -3.18 0.13 21.52
N MET A 76 -3.59 0.77 22.61
CA MET A 76 -2.74 1.65 23.40
C MET A 76 -2.27 0.91 24.65
N SER A 77 -0.97 0.96 24.95
CA SER A 77 -0.43 0.54 26.25
C SER A 77 0.33 1.71 26.86
N SER A 78 -0.11 2.21 28.02
CA SER A 78 0.69 3.14 28.82
C SER A 78 1.77 2.33 29.55
N GLY A 79 3.03 2.50 29.17
CA GLY A 79 4.15 2.05 30.01
C GLY A 79 4.11 2.81 31.33
N ASN A 80 4.31 2.12 32.46
CA ASN A 80 4.37 2.76 33.77
C ASN A 80 5.57 3.73 33.81
N PRO A 81 5.38 5.05 33.99
CA PRO A 81 6.49 6.01 34.01
C PRO A 81 7.39 5.92 35.25
N GLU A 82 7.07 5.09 36.25
CA GLU A 82 7.77 5.09 37.56
C GLU A 82 9.01 4.17 37.68
N ALA A 83 9.46 3.47 36.63
CA ALA A 83 10.56 2.51 36.75
C ALA A 83 11.99 3.12 36.76
N GLY A 84 12.15 4.42 37.04
CA GLY A 84 13.41 5.13 36.77
C GLY A 84 13.90 6.15 37.80
N ALA A 85 13.36 6.20 39.03
CA ALA A 85 13.96 7.03 40.08
C ALA A 85 15.13 6.27 40.74
N PRO A 86 16.39 6.76 40.68
CA PRO A 86 17.47 6.18 41.45
C PRO A 86 17.16 6.36 42.94
N LYS A 87 17.29 5.29 43.72
CA LYS A 87 17.26 5.36 45.19
C LYS A 87 18.61 5.94 45.65
N GLU A 88 18.55 6.99 46.47
CA GLU A 88 19.70 7.56 47.19
C GLU A 88 20.41 6.53 48.07
#